data_AF-A0A7V4IXL9-F1
#
_entry.id   AF-A0A7V4IXL9-F1
#
_cell.length_a   1.000
_cell.length_b   1.000
_cell.length_c   1.000
_cell.angle_alpha   90.00
_cell.angle_beta   90.00
_cell.angle_gamma   90.00
#
_symmetry.space_group_name_H-M   'P 1'
#
loop_
_entity.id
_entity.type
_entity.pdbx_description
1 polymer ?
#
loop_
_entity_poly.entity_id
_entity_poly.type
_entity_poly.pdbx_seq_one_letter_code
_entity_poly.pdbx_strand_id
1 'polypeptide(L)' 'ISTYGLVPNIYSANIDIHAGGTLVLDISGDPARLREALAWLRANGVAVELDGEEQGTP' A
#
# COMPACT_ATOMS: atom_id res chain seq x y z
N ILE A 1 2.18 -14.82 -6.38
CA ILE A 1 1.52 -14.76 -5.05
C ILE A 1 2.16 -13.61 -4.31
N SER A 2 1.36 -12.62 -3.85
CA SER A 2 1.88 -11.49 -3.06
C SER A 2 2.24 -11.99 -1.66
N THR A 3 3.38 -11.55 -1.11
CA THR A 3 3.92 -11.97 0.21
C THR A 3 2.88 -11.85 1.34
N TYR A 4 1.97 -10.89 1.23
CA TYR A 4 0.96 -10.59 2.24
C TYR A 4 -0.46 -11.06 1.86
N GLY A 5 -0.64 -11.72 0.70
CA GLY A 5 -1.97 -12.11 0.23
C GLY A 5 -2.90 -10.92 -0.09
N LEU A 6 -2.36 -9.72 -0.18
CA LEU A 6 -3.08 -8.49 -0.53
C LEU A 6 -3.26 -8.39 -2.05
N VAL A 7 -4.37 -7.79 -2.45
CA VAL A 7 -4.73 -7.52 -3.84
C VAL A 7 -4.66 -6.01 -4.08
N PRO A 8 -3.59 -5.51 -4.75
CA PRO A 8 -3.50 -4.11 -5.11
C PRO A 8 -4.33 -3.81 -6.37
N ASN A 9 -5.03 -2.69 -6.37
CA ASN A 9 -5.72 -2.15 -7.54
C ASN A 9 -5.21 -0.73 -7.82
N ILE A 10 -4.34 -0.59 -8.81
CA ILE A 10 -3.62 0.66 -9.11
C ILE A 10 -4.54 1.61 -9.89
N TYR A 11 -4.79 2.79 -9.33
CA TYR A 11 -5.51 3.88 -10.01
C TYR A 11 -4.58 4.79 -10.79
N SER A 12 -3.41 5.09 -10.21
CA SER A 12 -2.41 5.95 -10.83
C SER A 12 -1.01 5.50 -10.43
N ALA A 13 -0.10 5.50 -11.41
CA ALA A 13 1.31 5.22 -11.20
C ALA A 13 2.13 6.24 -11.99
N ASN A 14 2.86 7.09 -11.29
CA ASN A 14 3.87 7.95 -11.87
C ASN A 14 5.21 7.50 -11.30
N ILE A 15 6.07 6.93 -12.15
CA ILE A 15 7.36 6.38 -11.73
C ILE A 15 8.42 6.89 -12.69
N ASP A 16 9.39 7.59 -12.13
CA ASP A 16 10.60 8.04 -12.81
C ASP A 16 11.83 7.39 -12.16
N ILE A 17 12.72 6.84 -12.98
CA ILE A 17 13.88 6.08 -12.50
C ILE A 17 14.94 6.95 -11.82
N HIS A 18 14.90 8.27 -12.01
CA HIS A 18 15.87 9.22 -11.46
C HIS A 18 15.29 10.05 -10.32
N ALA A 19 13.99 10.36 -10.36
CA ALA A 19 13.31 11.23 -9.39
C ALA A 19 12.43 10.47 -8.38
N GLY A 20 12.22 9.16 -8.58
CA GLY A 20 11.27 8.38 -7.79
C GLY A 20 9.85 8.48 -8.35
N GLY A 21 8.83 8.27 -7.51
CA GLY A 21 7.46 8.25 -8.01
C GLY A 21 6.40 8.17 -6.94
N THR A 22 5.15 8.21 -7.39
CA THR A 22 3.96 8.08 -6.58
C THR A 22 3.06 6.99 -7.15
N LEU A 23 2.52 6.18 -6.25
CA LEU A 23 1.53 5.15 -6.57
C LEU A 23 0.26 5.44 -5.77
N VAL A 24 -0.87 5.52 -6.45
CA VAL A 24 -2.19 5.62 -5.84
C VAL A 24 -2.93 4.34 -6.17
N LEU A 25 -3.33 3.60 -5.14
CA LEU A 25 -3.98 2.31 -5.29
C LEU A 25 -4.98 2.06 -4.16
N ASP A 26 -5.98 1.25 -4.45
CA ASP A 26 -6.77 0.55 -3.43
C ASP A 26 -6.08 -0.77 -3.08
N ILE A 27 -6.17 -1.20 -1.82
CA ILE A 27 -5.65 -2.49 -1.38
C ILE A 27 -6.74 -3.24 -0.65
N SER A 28 -7.12 -4.39 -1.21
CA SER A 28 -8.08 -5.31 -0.61
C SER A 28 -7.38 -6.53 0.00
N GLY A 29 -7.87 -7.00 1.14
CA GLY A 29 -7.37 -8.20 1.81
C GLY A 29 -7.53 -8.17 3.32
N ASP A 30 -6.78 -9.03 4.03
CA ASP A 30 -6.79 -9.09 5.49
C ASP A 30 -6.20 -7.80 6.11
N PRO A 31 -6.95 -7.06 6.97
CA PRO A 31 -6.45 -5.85 7.61
C PRO A 31 -5.19 -6.04 8.46
N ALA A 32 -4.98 -7.21 9.06
CA ALA A 32 -3.74 -7.50 9.79
C ALA A 32 -2.54 -7.57 8.83
N ARG A 33 -2.72 -8.21 7.67
CA ARG A 33 -1.70 -8.28 6.61
C ARG A 33 -1.43 -6.93 5.96
N LEU A 34 -2.46 -6.10 5.80
CA LEU A 34 -2.29 -4.73 5.33
C LEU A 34 -1.38 -3.95 6.28
N ARG A 35 -1.64 -3.99 7.59
CA ARG A 35 -0.80 -3.31 8.59
C ARG A 35 0.65 -3.78 8.57
N GLU A 36 0.89 -5.09 8.44
CA GLU A 36 2.24 -5.65 8.29
C GLU A 36 2.95 -5.13 7.02
N ALA A 37 2.25 -5.10 5.89
CA ALA A 37 2.79 -4.62 4.62
C ALA A 37 3.10 -3.11 4.67
N LEU A 38 2.23 -2.30 5.27
CA LEU A 38 2.45 -0.86 5.44
C LEU A 38 3.64 -0.57 6.36
N ALA A 39 3.79 -1.34 7.45
CA ALA A 39 4.95 -1.24 8.33
C ALA A 39 6.25 -1.58 7.57
N TRP A 40 6.24 -2.63 6.75
CA TRP A 40 7.37 -2.99 5.91
C TRP A 40 7.72 -1.90 4.89
N LEU A 41 6.73 -1.31 4.20
CA LEU A 41 6.95 -0.21 3.26
C LEU A 41 7.64 0.98 3.93
N ARG A 42 7.13 1.41 5.10
CA ARG A 42 7.71 2.51 5.88
C ARG A 42 9.13 2.21 6.35
N ALA A 43 9.39 0.98 6.80
CA ALA A 43 10.73 0.55 7.22
C ALA A 43 11.76 0.59 6.07
N ASN A 44 11.29 0.47 4.82
CA ASN A 44 12.12 0.59 3.62
C ASN A 44 12.20 2.03 3.07
N GLY A 45 11.72 3.03 3.83
CA GLY A 45 11.78 4.44 3.44
C GLY A 45 10.70 4.88 2.46
N VAL A 46 9.67 4.05 2.21
CA VAL A 46 8.51 4.45 1.39
C VAL A 46 7.58 5.31 2.24
N ALA A 47 7.33 6.54 1.80
CA ALA A 47 6.29 7.38 2.38
C ALA A 47 4.91 6.82 2.00
N VAL A 48 4.05 6.63 3.01
CA VAL A 48 2.71 6.07 2.83
C VAL A 48 1.70 6.99 3.50
N GLU A 49 0.77 7.51 2.71
CA GLU A 49 -0.42 8.22 3.15
C GLU A 49 -1.65 7.34 2.88
N LEU A 50 -2.59 7.30 3.82
CA LEU A 50 -3.85 6.57 3.69
C LEU A 50 -4.97 7.56 3.42
N ASP A 51 -5.71 7.34 2.35
CA ASP A 51 -6.90 8.11 2.00
C ASP A 51 -8.13 7.25 2.35
N GLY A 52 -8.78 7.55 3.47
CA GLY A 52 -9.94 6.80 3.99
C GLY A 52 -9.68 6.04 5.29
N GLU A 53 -10.76 5.77 6.03
CA GLU A 53 -10.72 5.01 7.30
C GLU A 53 -10.37 3.54 7.06
N GLU A 54 -9.50 2.98 7.93
CA GLU A 54 -9.34 1.53 8.06
C GLU A 54 -10.71 0.94 8.40
N GLN A 55 -11.47 0.46 7.41
CA GLN A 55 -12.74 -0.23 7.67
C GLN A 55 -12.46 -1.61 8.28
N GLY A 56 -12.09 -1.61 9.56
CA GLY A 56 -12.34 -2.72 10.46
C GLY A 56 -13.82 -2.70 10.80
N THR A 57 -14.62 -3.50 10.10
CA THR A 57 -15.98 -3.78 10.55
C THR A 57 -15.89 -4.57 11.87
N PRO A 58 -16.58 -4.15 12.95
CA PRO A 58 -16.71 -4.94 14.17
C PRO A 58 -17.51 -6.23 13.95
#